data_AF-A0A7M2UZZ2-F1
#
_entry.id   AF-A0A7M2UZZ2-F1
#
_cell.length_a   1.000
_cell.length_b   1.000
_cell.length_c   1.000
_cell.angle_alpha   90.00
_cell.angle_beta   90.00
_cell.angle_gamma   90.00
#
_symmetry.space_group_name_H-M   'P 1'
#
loop_
_entity.id
_entity.type
_entity.pdbx_description
1 polymer ?
#
loop_
_entity_poly.entity_id
_entity_poly.type
_entity_poly.pdbx_seq_one_letter_code
_entity_poly.pdbx_strand_id
1 'polypeptide(L)'
;MSSCEQWLSAELCGLINDKYHEKSTGRFFCYNEDAKRDITFYVCDEHDTPDIKGHAELKLIYPLHASKRKASINNLIDKIVKCNHSEHPVEGWFFLIWNSYYEDKYTSNDFFSIVEAEIQGAISKEHEKINSLSYVIPQMVDFCDSEIKWRGRNISIKVKAIQVTFFSTNFSHYKNNDIESILLIGRDRHGNEV
;
A
#
# COMPACT_ATOMS: atom_id res chain seq x y z
N MET A 1 12.68 4.70 -7.91
CA MET A 1 12.26 3.84 -6.78
C MET A 1 13.50 3.38 -6.04
N SER A 2 13.46 3.21 -4.71
CA SER A 2 14.62 2.64 -4.00
C SER A 2 14.68 1.12 -4.19
N SER A 3 15.87 0.52 -4.12
CA SER A 3 16.05 -0.92 -4.36
C SER A 3 15.22 -1.81 -3.42
N CYS A 4 14.98 -1.35 -2.18
CA CYS A 4 14.14 -2.09 -1.23
C CYS A 4 12.65 -2.02 -1.59
N GLU A 5 12.18 -0.88 -2.11
CA GLU A 5 10.80 -0.75 -2.58
C GLU A 5 10.57 -1.62 -3.82
N GLN A 6 11.52 -1.66 -4.76
CA GLN A 6 11.45 -2.54 -5.93
C GLN A 6 11.42 -4.01 -5.55
N TRP A 7 12.30 -4.42 -4.62
CA TRP A 7 12.29 -5.79 -4.10
C TRP A 7 10.95 -6.12 -3.44
N LEU A 8 10.43 -5.25 -2.56
CA LEU A 8 9.15 -5.49 -1.91
C LEU A 8 8.00 -5.60 -2.92
N SER A 9 7.95 -4.72 -3.93
CA SER A 9 6.93 -4.81 -4.99
C SER A 9 6.99 -6.16 -5.72
N ALA A 10 8.19 -6.63 -6.06
CA ALA A 10 8.36 -7.92 -6.73
C ALA A 10 7.91 -9.10 -5.85
N GLU A 11 8.27 -9.11 -4.57
CA GLU A 11 7.85 -10.16 -3.62
C GLU A 11 6.34 -10.14 -3.40
N LEU A 12 5.73 -8.96 -3.24
CA LEU A 12 4.27 -8.84 -3.10
C LEU A 12 3.57 -9.34 -4.36
N CYS A 13 4.06 -9.00 -5.56
CA CYS A 13 3.51 -9.52 -6.80
C CYS A 13 3.57 -11.05 -6.86
N GLY A 14 4.71 -11.65 -6.48
CA GLY A 14 4.84 -13.10 -6.40
C GLY A 14 3.81 -13.72 -5.46
N LEU A 15 3.72 -13.22 -4.22
CA LEU A 15 2.77 -13.71 -3.21
C LEU A 15 1.31 -13.56 -3.65
N ILE A 16 0.96 -12.42 -4.24
CA ILE A 16 -0.40 -12.14 -4.72
C ILE A 16 -0.73 -13.08 -5.88
N ASN A 17 0.16 -13.18 -6.87
CA ASN A 17 -0.05 -14.06 -8.02
C ASN A 17 -0.17 -15.51 -7.55
N ASP A 18 0.71 -16.02 -6.70
CA ASP A 18 0.63 -17.38 -6.19
C ASP A 18 -0.68 -17.64 -5.43
N LYS A 19 -1.09 -16.71 -4.55
CA LYS A 19 -2.33 -16.84 -3.78
C LYS A 19 -3.58 -16.84 -4.66
N TYR A 20 -3.62 -15.97 -5.68
CA TYR A 20 -4.82 -15.76 -6.49
C TYR A 20 -4.82 -16.51 -7.81
N HIS A 21 -3.71 -17.15 -8.22
CA HIS A 21 -3.63 -17.89 -9.47
C HIS A 21 -4.66 -19.03 -9.50
N GLU A 22 -4.68 -19.89 -8.48
CA GLU A 22 -5.63 -20.99 -8.42
C GLU A 22 -7.07 -20.50 -8.20
N LYS A 23 -7.22 -19.58 -7.25
CA LYS A 23 -8.51 -18.98 -6.85
C LYS A 23 -9.24 -18.30 -8.02
N SER A 24 -8.50 -17.61 -8.88
CA SER A 24 -9.06 -16.89 -10.02
C SER A 24 -8.94 -17.65 -11.34
N THR A 25 -8.50 -18.91 -11.32
CA THR A 25 -8.17 -19.70 -12.52
C THR A 25 -7.25 -18.94 -13.49
N GLY A 26 -6.26 -18.23 -12.95
CA GLY A 26 -5.31 -17.41 -13.70
C GLY A 26 -5.86 -16.08 -14.24
N ARG A 27 -7.10 -15.72 -13.93
CA ARG A 27 -7.74 -14.50 -14.44
C ARG A 27 -7.22 -13.24 -13.75
N PHE A 28 -6.87 -13.32 -12.47
CA PHE A 28 -6.32 -12.19 -11.72
C PHE A 28 -4.82 -12.35 -11.56
N PHE A 29 -4.09 -11.29 -11.90
CA PHE A 29 -2.64 -11.24 -11.72
C PHE A 29 -2.16 -9.80 -11.61
N CYS A 30 -0.91 -9.62 -11.20
CA CYS A 30 -0.28 -8.32 -11.10
C CYS A 30 1.19 -8.36 -11.52
N TYR A 31 1.70 -7.21 -11.95
CA TYR A 31 3.10 -7.01 -12.32
C TYR A 31 3.66 -5.81 -11.56
N ASN A 32 4.90 -5.92 -11.10
CA ASN A 32 5.64 -4.79 -10.55
C ASN A 32 6.27 -3.96 -11.67
N GLU A 33 6.47 -2.66 -11.42
CA GLU A 33 7.11 -1.70 -12.33
C GLU A 33 6.42 -1.53 -13.70
N ASP A 34 5.15 -1.93 -13.80
CA ASP A 34 4.37 -1.82 -15.02
C ASP A 34 3.47 -0.57 -15.01
N ALA A 35 3.12 -0.05 -16.19
CA ALA A 35 2.34 1.18 -16.37
C ALA A 35 2.90 2.42 -15.60
N LYS A 36 4.22 2.44 -15.32
CA LYS A 36 4.88 3.45 -14.48
C LYS A 36 4.31 3.52 -13.06
N ARG A 37 3.89 2.38 -12.52
CA ARG A 37 3.38 2.20 -11.17
C ARG A 37 4.21 1.13 -10.47
N ASP A 38 4.16 1.13 -9.15
CA ASP A 38 4.94 0.18 -8.37
C ASP A 38 4.38 -1.24 -8.52
N ILE A 39 3.04 -1.37 -8.50
CA ILE A 39 2.30 -2.58 -8.84
C ILE A 39 1.08 -2.20 -9.71
N THR A 40 0.84 -2.97 -10.78
CA THR A 40 -0.37 -2.87 -11.60
C THR A 40 -1.13 -4.19 -11.59
N PHE A 41 -2.44 -4.10 -11.34
CA PHE A 41 -3.34 -5.25 -11.22
C PHE A 41 -4.16 -5.41 -12.50
N TYR A 42 -4.34 -6.66 -12.90
CA TYR A 42 -4.99 -7.05 -14.13
C TYR A 42 -6.10 -8.07 -13.86
N VAL A 43 -7.12 -8.03 -14.70
CA VAL A 43 -8.07 -9.14 -14.87
C VAL A 43 -8.15 -9.49 -16.35
N CYS A 44 -8.05 -10.77 -16.63
CA CYS A 44 -8.19 -11.35 -17.95
C CYS A 44 -9.46 -12.21 -18.00
N ASP A 45 -10.27 -12.02 -19.04
CA ASP A 45 -11.29 -12.99 -19.44
C ASP A 45 -10.67 -13.89 -20.52
N GLU A 46 -11.06 -15.17 -20.61
CA GLU A 46 -10.34 -16.25 -21.31
C GLU A 46 -9.92 -15.96 -22.78
N HIS A 47 -10.48 -14.92 -23.41
CA HIS A 47 -10.25 -14.56 -24.81
C HIS A 47 -9.90 -13.09 -25.06
N ASP A 48 -9.73 -12.27 -24.02
CA ASP A 48 -9.53 -10.83 -24.16
C ASP A 48 -8.14 -10.37 -23.72
N THR A 49 -7.75 -9.18 -24.22
CA THR A 49 -6.58 -8.46 -23.69
C THR A 49 -6.77 -8.15 -22.21
N PRO A 50 -5.75 -8.34 -21.36
CA PRO A 50 -5.87 -8.05 -19.93
C PRO A 50 -6.26 -6.60 -19.65
N ASP A 51 -7.30 -6.41 -18.84
CA ASP A 51 -7.76 -5.10 -18.42
C ASP A 51 -7.08 -4.69 -17.11
N ILE A 52 -6.56 -3.47 -17.05
CA ILE A 52 -6.07 -2.88 -15.81
C ILE A 52 -7.27 -2.64 -14.87
N LYS A 53 -7.16 -3.16 -13.64
CA LYS A 53 -8.14 -2.92 -12.56
C LYS A 53 -7.72 -1.85 -11.58
N GLY A 54 -6.43 -1.63 -11.43
CA GLY A 54 -5.93 -0.63 -10.50
C GLY A 54 -4.43 -0.70 -10.34
N HIS A 55 -3.93 0.17 -9.48
CA HIS A 55 -2.52 0.28 -9.19
C HIS A 55 -2.29 0.40 -7.68
N ALA A 56 -1.11 -0.01 -7.24
CA ALA A 56 -0.60 0.32 -5.91
C ALA A 56 0.74 1.03 -6.02
N GLU A 57 0.98 1.90 -5.03
CA GLU A 57 2.16 2.72 -4.86
C GLU A 57 2.70 2.49 -3.46
N LEU A 58 3.96 2.06 -3.36
CA LEU A 58 4.53 1.56 -2.11
C LEU A 58 5.57 2.53 -1.56
N LYS A 59 5.60 2.67 -0.25
CA LYS A 59 6.62 3.44 0.45
C LYS A 59 7.12 2.74 1.69
N LEU A 60 8.43 2.55 1.77
CA LEU A 60 9.08 2.06 2.98
C LEU A 60 9.41 3.23 3.91
N ILE A 61 9.00 3.12 5.17
CA ILE A 61 9.29 4.11 6.21
C ILE A 61 10.10 3.44 7.31
N TYR A 62 11.28 3.98 7.58
CA TYR A 62 12.17 3.55 8.66
C TYR A 62 12.23 4.62 9.77
N PRO A 63 12.80 4.31 10.95
CA PRO A 63 13.04 5.27 12.04
C PRO A 63 14.18 6.24 11.69
N LEU A 64 13.99 7.00 10.61
CA LEU A 64 14.88 8.05 10.11
C LEU A 64 14.55 9.40 10.77
N HIS A 65 15.38 10.41 10.50
CA HIS A 65 15.08 11.80 10.81
C HIS A 65 13.69 12.20 10.30
N ALA A 66 12.95 12.94 11.12
CA ALA A 66 11.56 13.32 10.86
C ALA A 66 11.37 14.01 9.50
N SER A 67 12.33 14.82 9.04
CA SER A 67 12.27 15.47 7.73
C SER A 67 12.21 14.47 6.56
N LYS A 68 13.02 13.41 6.59
CA LYS A 68 13.04 12.37 5.55
C LYS A 68 11.76 11.53 5.56
N ARG A 69 11.25 11.20 6.75
CA ARG A 69 9.97 10.49 6.87
C ARG A 69 8.82 11.33 6.32
N LYS A 70 8.68 12.59 6.76
CA LYS A 70 7.63 13.50 6.27
C LYS A 70 7.71 13.72 4.76
N ALA A 71 8.91 13.87 4.19
CA ALA A 71 9.08 13.96 2.75
C ALA A 71 8.59 12.70 2.02
N SER A 72 8.87 11.51 2.58
CA SER A 72 8.41 10.24 2.01
C SER A 72 6.89 10.06 2.09
N ILE A 73 6.30 10.45 3.22
CA ILE A 73 4.84 10.45 3.43
C ILE A 73 4.15 11.36 2.42
N ASN A 74 4.58 12.63 2.36
CA ASN A 74 4.00 13.60 1.44
C ASN A 74 4.20 13.18 -0.02
N ASN A 75 5.34 12.58 -0.36
CA ASN A 75 5.60 12.15 -1.74
C ASN A 75 4.60 11.07 -2.21
N LEU A 76 4.28 10.08 -1.38
CA LEU A 76 3.28 9.08 -1.73
C LEU A 76 1.89 9.70 -1.80
N ILE A 77 1.51 10.51 -0.80
CA ILE A 77 0.20 11.19 -0.75
C ILE A 77 0.01 12.08 -1.99
N ASP A 78 0.99 12.89 -2.36
CA ASP A 78 0.93 13.74 -3.55
C ASP A 78 0.75 12.91 -4.83
N LYS A 79 1.37 11.72 -4.89
CA LYS A 79 1.29 10.82 -6.05
C LYS A 79 -0.12 10.26 -6.20
N ILE A 80 -0.71 9.75 -5.11
CA ILE A 80 -2.07 9.19 -5.14
C ILE A 80 -3.14 10.26 -5.36
N VAL A 81 -3.01 11.45 -4.76
CA VAL A 81 -3.93 12.57 -4.98
C VAL A 81 -3.92 13.02 -6.45
N LYS A 82 -2.74 13.13 -7.07
CA LYS A 82 -2.63 13.47 -8.51
C LYS A 82 -3.24 12.42 -9.41
N CYS A 83 -3.25 11.15 -8.99
CA CYS A 83 -3.84 10.06 -9.75
C CYS A 83 -5.35 9.91 -9.50
N ASN A 84 -5.99 10.75 -8.68
CA ASN A 84 -7.42 10.63 -8.41
C ASN A 84 -8.34 10.93 -9.62
N HIS A 85 -7.76 11.34 -10.75
CA HIS A 85 -8.44 11.49 -12.03
C HIS A 85 -8.01 10.45 -13.08
N SER A 86 -7.23 9.43 -12.71
CA SER A 86 -6.87 8.38 -13.66
C SER A 86 -8.05 7.44 -13.94
N GLU A 87 -8.01 6.81 -15.10
CA GLU A 87 -8.99 5.81 -15.54
C GLU A 87 -9.08 4.62 -14.56
N HIS A 88 -8.02 4.39 -13.78
CA HIS A 88 -7.93 3.30 -12.81
C HIS A 88 -7.64 3.83 -11.40
N PRO A 89 -8.17 3.18 -10.35
CA PRO A 89 -7.89 3.53 -8.97
C PRO A 89 -6.40 3.32 -8.62
N VAL A 90 -5.88 4.14 -7.71
CA VAL A 90 -4.50 4.04 -7.19
C VAL A 90 -4.51 4.01 -5.68
N GLU A 91 -3.97 2.95 -5.10
CA GLU A 91 -3.78 2.79 -3.66
C GLU A 91 -2.36 3.18 -3.24
N GLY A 92 -2.23 3.85 -2.10
CA GLY A 92 -0.95 4.08 -1.44
C GLY A 92 -0.76 3.12 -0.27
N TRP A 93 0.43 2.54 -0.15
CA TRP A 93 0.79 1.63 0.92
C TRP A 93 2.08 2.06 1.61
N PHE A 94 2.00 2.34 2.90
CA PHE A 94 3.15 2.58 3.75
C PHE A 94 3.53 1.31 4.50
N PHE A 95 4.76 0.84 4.34
CA PHE A 95 5.34 -0.24 5.13
C PHE A 95 6.31 0.36 6.14
N LEU A 96 5.89 0.36 7.41
CA LEU A 96 6.61 0.89 8.54
C LEU A 96 7.53 -0.20 9.08
N ILE A 97 8.84 -0.05 8.93
CA ILE A 97 9.82 -1.07 9.30
C ILE A 97 10.60 -0.59 10.52
N TRP A 98 10.46 -1.30 11.64
CA TRP A 98 11.28 -1.13 12.82
C TRP A 98 12.13 -2.38 13.06
N ASN A 99 13.33 -2.20 13.59
CA ASN A 99 14.15 -3.31 14.08
C ASN A 99 14.88 -2.91 15.36
N SER A 100 15.38 -3.90 16.10
CA SER A 100 16.02 -3.69 17.40
C SER A 100 17.32 -2.88 17.37
N TYR A 101 17.86 -2.53 16.19
CA TYR A 101 18.95 -1.55 16.11
C TYR A 101 18.51 -0.12 16.41
N TYR A 102 17.20 0.15 16.39
CA TYR A 102 16.63 1.48 16.68
C TYR A 102 16.12 1.62 18.11
N GLU A 103 16.25 0.57 18.94
CA GLU A 103 15.72 0.52 20.31
C GLU A 103 16.24 1.67 21.19
N ASP A 104 17.45 2.15 20.93
CA ASP A 104 18.08 3.27 21.64
C ASP A 104 17.43 4.63 21.33
N LYS A 105 16.69 4.74 20.21
CA LYS A 105 16.08 6.00 19.73
C LYS A 105 14.57 5.99 19.83
N TYR A 106 13.95 4.86 19.51
CA TYR A 106 12.51 4.69 19.48
C TYR A 106 12.16 3.27 19.89
N THR A 107 11.24 3.13 20.84
CA THR A 107 10.52 1.87 20.97
C THR A 107 9.72 1.63 19.68
N SER A 108 9.44 0.36 19.36
CA SER A 108 8.61 0.02 18.21
C SER A 108 7.25 0.73 18.25
N ASN A 109 6.60 0.77 19.41
CA ASN A 109 5.31 1.44 19.59
C ASN A 109 5.40 2.95 19.36
N ASP A 110 6.40 3.63 19.92
CA ASP A 110 6.57 5.07 19.71
C ASP A 110 6.77 5.39 18.23
N PHE A 111 7.59 4.60 17.54
CA PHE A 111 7.81 4.77 16.10
C PHE A 111 6.51 4.65 15.31
N PHE A 112 5.74 3.58 15.54
CA PHE A 112 4.50 3.34 14.81
C PHE A 112 3.46 4.42 15.10
N SER A 113 3.25 4.80 16.36
CA SER A 113 2.30 5.86 16.74
C SER A 113 2.69 7.23 16.18
N ILE A 114 3.98 7.58 16.17
CA ILE A 114 4.45 8.84 15.57
C ILE A 114 4.17 8.87 14.07
N VAL A 115 4.50 7.79 13.36
CA VAL A 115 4.33 7.76 11.90
C VAL A 115 2.86 7.69 11.51
N GLU A 116 2.04 6.95 12.24
CA GLU A 116 0.58 6.93 12.05
C GLU A 116 -0.01 8.34 12.18
N ALA A 117 0.35 9.08 13.24
CA ALA A 117 -0.09 10.46 13.41
C ALA A 117 0.42 11.39 12.29
N GLU A 118 1.65 11.20 11.81
CA GLU A 118 2.20 11.96 10.68
C GLU A 118 1.43 11.70 9.38
N ILE A 119 1.06 10.43 9.10
CA ILE A 119 0.28 10.04 7.93
C ILE A 119 -1.14 10.59 8.03
N GLN A 120 -1.83 10.40 9.15
CA GLN A 120 -3.17 10.95 9.39
C GLN A 120 -3.19 12.47 9.22
N GLY A 121 -2.22 13.17 9.82
CA GLY A 121 -2.10 14.62 9.69
C GLY A 121 -1.84 15.09 8.26
N ALA A 122 -1.12 14.31 7.44
CA ALA A 122 -0.89 14.64 6.03
C ALA A 122 -2.15 14.42 5.18
N ILE A 123 -2.89 13.34 5.41
CA ILE A 123 -4.15 13.05 4.71
C ILE A 123 -5.20 14.11 5.01
N SER A 124 -5.38 14.47 6.30
CA SER A 124 -6.33 15.52 6.69
C SER A 124 -6.04 16.85 6.01
N LYS A 125 -4.76 17.22 5.87
CA LYS A 125 -4.36 18.45 5.17
C LYS A 125 -4.68 18.42 3.67
N GLU A 126 -4.52 17.28 3.01
CA GLU A 126 -4.90 17.16 1.60
C GLU A 126 -6.43 17.18 1.41
N HIS A 127 -7.16 16.54 2.31
CA HIS A 127 -8.63 16.59 2.32
C HIS A 127 -9.15 18.03 2.48
N GLU A 128 -8.58 18.82 3.40
CA GLU A 128 -8.94 20.24 3.58
C GLU A 128 -8.69 21.10 2.34
N LYS A 129 -7.69 20.75 1.51
CA LYS A 129 -7.38 21.50 0.27
C LYS A 129 -8.34 21.18 -0.86
N ILE A 130 -8.90 19.97 -0.89
CA ILE A 130 -9.67 19.47 -2.03
C ILE A 130 -11.03 18.98 -1.52
N ASN A 131 -11.98 19.91 -1.40
CA ASN A 131 -13.35 19.69 -0.91
C ASN A 131 -14.15 18.58 -1.64
N SER A 132 -13.65 18.03 -2.75
CA SER A 132 -14.27 16.99 -3.56
C SER A 132 -13.62 15.60 -3.41
N LEU A 133 -12.69 15.42 -2.46
CA LEU A 133 -12.10 14.12 -2.15
C LEU A 133 -12.78 13.49 -0.94
N SER A 134 -13.13 12.22 -1.06
CA SER A 134 -13.36 11.33 0.09
C SER A 134 -12.14 10.43 0.27
N TYR A 135 -11.84 10.02 1.49
CA TYR A 135 -10.74 9.10 1.79
C TYR A 135 -11.18 8.05 2.81
N VAL A 136 -10.55 6.87 2.74
CA VAL A 136 -10.70 5.85 3.78
C VAL A 136 -9.76 6.17 4.92
N ILE A 137 -10.28 6.16 6.15
CA ILE A 137 -9.46 6.34 7.35
C ILE A 137 -8.41 5.22 7.37
N PRO A 138 -7.11 5.56 7.33
CA PRO A 138 -6.07 4.55 7.27
C PRO A 138 -6.12 3.67 8.52
N GLN A 139 -6.17 2.35 8.32
CA GLN A 139 -5.97 1.40 9.41
C GLN A 139 -4.57 0.81 9.32
N MET A 140 -3.90 0.76 10.46
CA MET A 140 -2.60 0.12 10.58
C MET A 140 -2.77 -1.37 10.85
N VAL A 141 -2.16 -2.20 10.01
CA VAL A 141 -2.23 -3.66 10.08
C VAL A 141 -0.86 -4.20 10.48
N ASP A 142 -0.83 -5.17 11.39
CA ASP A 142 0.39 -5.91 11.70
C ASP A 142 0.76 -6.80 10.51
N PHE A 143 1.91 -6.53 9.90
CA PHE A 143 2.35 -7.23 8.68
C PHE A 143 3.39 -8.32 9.00
N CYS A 144 4.31 -8.04 9.92
CA CYS A 144 5.33 -8.99 10.34
C CYS A 144 5.82 -8.67 11.76
N ASP A 145 5.94 -9.68 12.60
CA ASP A 145 6.72 -9.64 13.85
C ASP A 145 7.60 -10.88 13.86
N SER A 146 8.90 -10.69 13.69
CA SER A 146 9.84 -11.78 13.47
C SER A 146 11.19 -11.49 14.11
N GLU A 147 12.00 -12.53 14.25
CA GLU A 147 13.36 -12.45 14.74
C GLU A 147 14.31 -13.15 13.77
N ILE A 148 15.40 -12.46 13.41
CA ILE A 148 16.46 -13.03 12.57
C ILE A 148 17.77 -13.09 13.33
N LYS A 149 18.56 -14.13 13.08
CA LYS A 149 19.93 -14.21 13.60
C LYS A 149 20.88 -13.56 12.60
N TRP A 150 21.51 -12.46 13.00
CA TRP A 150 22.44 -11.71 12.17
C TRP A 150 23.74 -11.45 12.92
N ARG A 151 24.87 -11.91 12.34
CA ARG A 151 26.21 -11.77 12.92
C ARG A 151 26.29 -12.19 14.41
N GLY A 152 25.62 -13.29 14.74
CA GLY A 152 25.61 -13.85 16.09
C GLY A 152 24.68 -13.14 17.08
N ARG A 153 23.90 -12.15 16.66
CA ARG A 153 22.88 -11.49 17.48
C ARG A 153 21.49 -11.76 16.93
N ASN A 154 20.52 -11.81 17.81
CA ASN A 154 19.12 -11.84 17.42
C ASN A 154 18.64 -10.41 17.18
N ILE A 155 17.99 -10.18 16.05
CA ILE A 155 17.41 -8.89 15.66
C ILE A 155 15.90 -9.10 15.54
N SER A 156 15.14 -8.40 16.37
CA SER A 156 13.69 -8.30 16.17
C SER A 156 13.40 -7.35 15.01
N ILE A 157 12.50 -7.76 14.12
CA ILE A 157 12.00 -6.98 13.00
C ILE A 157 10.48 -6.93 13.13
N LYS A 158 9.94 -5.72 13.16
CA LYS A 158 8.51 -5.44 13.22
C LYS A 158 8.12 -4.61 12.02
N VAL A 159 7.12 -5.06 11.30
CA VAL A 159 6.57 -4.36 10.14
C VAL A 159 5.07 -4.17 10.35
N LYS A 160 4.63 -2.92 10.23
CA LYS A 160 3.21 -2.59 10.13
C LYS A 160 2.94 -1.95 8.78
N ALA A 161 1.75 -2.14 8.24
CA ALA A 161 1.34 -1.58 6.97
C ALA A 161 0.16 -0.62 7.17
N ILE A 162 0.14 0.49 6.44
CA ILE A 162 -0.98 1.44 6.43
C ILE A 162 -1.37 1.67 4.97
N GLN A 163 -2.63 1.37 4.64
CA GLN A 163 -3.22 1.69 3.35
C GLN A 163 -3.82 3.09 3.37
N VAL A 164 -3.65 3.82 2.27
CA VAL A 164 -4.27 5.13 2.03
C VAL A 164 -4.87 5.15 0.63
N THR A 165 -6.09 5.64 0.52
CA THR A 165 -6.72 5.84 -0.80
C THR A 165 -7.59 7.08 -0.79
N PHE A 166 -7.51 7.83 -1.89
CA PHE A 166 -8.35 8.99 -2.16
C PHE A 166 -9.28 8.66 -3.32
N PHE A 167 -10.52 9.14 -3.24
CA PHE A 167 -11.52 8.96 -4.28
C PHE A 167 -12.21 10.30 -4.57
N SER A 168 -12.47 10.58 -5.85
CA SER A 168 -13.37 11.68 -6.21
C SER A 168 -14.79 11.36 -5.75
N THR A 169 -15.51 12.34 -5.23
CA THR A 169 -16.95 12.23 -4.94
C THR A 169 -17.80 11.85 -6.17
N ASN A 170 -17.29 12.06 -7.39
CA ASN A 170 -17.93 11.64 -8.64
C ASN A 170 -17.60 10.19 -9.05
N PHE A 171 -16.65 9.54 -8.39
CA PHE A 171 -16.31 8.11 -8.57
C PHE A 171 -17.24 7.20 -7.74
N SER A 172 -18.52 7.59 -7.61
CA SER A 172 -19.54 6.92 -6.79
C SER A 172 -20.10 5.61 -7.40
N HIS A 173 -19.44 5.05 -8.41
CA HIS A 173 -19.77 3.72 -8.92
C HIS A 173 -19.20 2.57 -8.10
N TYR A 174 -18.20 2.83 -7.25
CA TYR A 174 -17.75 1.88 -6.22
C TYR A 174 -18.39 2.29 -4.90
N LYS A 175 -19.33 1.47 -4.40
CA LYS A 175 -19.94 1.73 -3.09
C LYS A 175 -18.85 1.55 -2.04
N ASN A 176 -18.99 2.17 -0.87
CA ASN A 176 -18.08 2.00 0.28
C ASN A 176 -17.79 0.53 0.68
N ASN A 177 -18.56 -0.45 0.18
CA ASN A 177 -18.33 -1.87 0.39
C ASN A 177 -17.39 -2.52 -0.66
N ASP A 178 -17.08 -1.82 -1.76
CA ASP A 178 -16.17 -2.28 -2.82
C ASP A 178 -14.75 -1.68 -2.67
N ILE A 179 -14.57 -0.77 -1.71
CA ILE A 179 -13.26 -0.22 -1.31
C ILE A 179 -12.71 -1.11 -0.18
N GLU A 180 -12.66 -2.40 -0.42
CA GLU A 180 -11.72 -3.26 0.29
C GLU A 180 -10.47 -3.31 -0.56
N SER A 181 -9.30 -3.16 0.08
CA SER A 181 -8.05 -3.00 -0.65
C SER A 181 -7.88 -4.01 -1.79
N ILE A 182 -7.43 -3.53 -2.94
CA ILE A 182 -6.93 -4.34 -4.06
C ILE A 182 -5.76 -5.24 -3.61
N LEU A 183 -4.99 -4.82 -2.60
CA LEU A 183 -3.97 -5.61 -1.93
C LEU A 183 -4.55 -6.64 -0.92
N LEU A 184 -5.79 -6.46 -0.45
CA LEU A 184 -6.46 -7.39 0.47
C LEU A 184 -7.49 -8.31 -0.19
N ILE A 185 -8.06 -8.02 -1.37
CA ILE A 185 -9.02 -8.96 -1.99
C ILE A 185 -8.93 -9.05 -3.51
N GLY A 186 -8.75 -10.29 -3.99
CA GLY A 186 -9.35 -10.73 -5.23
C GLY A 186 -10.83 -11.01 -4.97
N ARG A 187 -11.71 -10.04 -5.21
CA ARG A 187 -13.16 -10.28 -5.34
C ARG A 187 -13.53 -10.34 -6.82
N ASP A 188 -14.53 -11.15 -7.14
CA ASP A 188 -15.12 -11.14 -8.48
C ASP A 188 -15.94 -9.86 -8.71
N ARG A 189 -16.42 -9.65 -9.94
CA ARG A 189 -17.23 -8.49 -10.35
C ARG A 189 -18.57 -8.37 -9.59
N HIS A 190 -18.89 -9.30 -8.70
CA HIS A 190 -20.12 -9.35 -7.91
C HIS A 190 -19.90 -9.12 -6.41
N GLY A 191 -18.66 -8.81 -5.99
CA GLY A 191 -18.35 -8.54 -4.58
C GLY A 191 -18.34 -9.80 -3.72
N ASN A 192 -18.20 -10.99 -4.31
CA ASN A 192 -18.00 -12.22 -3.55
C ASN A 192 -16.52 -12.37 -3.17
N GLU A 193 -16.26 -12.79 -1.93
CA GLU A 193 -14.93 -13.23 -1.51
C GLU A 193 -14.52 -14.49 -2.28
N VAL A 194 -13.29 -14.51 -2.78
CA VAL A 194 -12.63 -15.70 -3.34
C VAL A 194 -11.72 -16.34 -2.31
#